data_AF-A0A654E423-F1
#
_entry.id   AF-A0A654E423-F1
#
_cell.length_a   1.000
_cell.length_b   1.000
_cell.length_c   1.000
_cell.angle_alpha   90.00
_cell.angle_beta   90.00
_cell.angle_gamma   90.00
#
_symmetry.space_group_name_H-M   'P 1'
#
loop_
_entity.id
_entity.type
_entity.pdbx_description
1 polymer ?
#
loop_
_entity_poly.entity_id
_entity_poly.type
_entity_poly.pdbx_seq_one_letter_code
_entity_poly.pdbx_strand_id
1 'polypeptide(L)'
;MFSLFSKKKKFKASCDLSGSPLERESAYLVSTAQIISSRKFWDNIMTEPDTMTYTEAYFKSGDQTATNIRGMIFKKYADKDRAWVISDSHLHLFDIDESAAKTVANDWWDSEGKEVPQELENSLANLDEHSFEEIKSYAVKEAGRRLVQV
;
A
#
# COMPACT_ATOMS: atom_id res chain seq x y z
N MET A 1 -3.21 36.87 -35.06
CA MET A 1 -3.44 36.64 -33.62
C MET A 1 -3.06 35.19 -33.35
N PHE A 2 -1.79 34.93 -32.99
CA PHE A 2 -1.24 33.58 -32.81
C PHE A 2 -1.35 33.18 -31.34
N SER A 3 -2.31 32.30 -31.02
CA SER A 3 -2.39 31.58 -29.75
C SER A 3 -2.42 30.10 -30.10
N LEU A 4 -1.24 29.48 -30.21
CA LEU A 4 -1.11 28.11 -30.71
C LEU A 4 0.06 27.36 -30.09
N PHE A 5 0.26 27.50 -28.77
CA PHE A 5 1.13 26.58 -28.00
C PHE A 5 0.65 26.47 -26.55
N SER A 6 -0.57 25.98 -26.33
CA SER A 6 -0.90 25.37 -25.04
C SER A 6 -0.16 24.03 -24.95
N LYS A 7 1.04 24.02 -24.34
CA LYS A 7 1.72 22.76 -23.99
C LYS A 7 0.73 21.90 -23.18
N LYS A 8 0.38 20.71 -23.67
CA LYS A 8 -0.41 19.73 -22.88
C LYS A 8 0.27 19.59 -21.52
N LYS A 9 -0.48 19.84 -20.45
CA LYS A 9 0.03 19.74 -19.08
C LYS A 9 0.42 18.28 -18.86
N LYS A 10 1.68 18.03 -18.49
CA LYS A 10 2.12 16.67 -18.12
C LYS A 10 1.24 16.17 -16.98
N PHE A 11 0.74 14.94 -17.12
CA PHE A 11 0.06 14.25 -16.03
C PHE A 11 1.00 14.16 -14.82
N LYS A 12 0.44 14.31 -13.62
CA LYS A 12 1.18 14.30 -12.37
C LYS A 12 0.49 13.34 -11.42
N ALA A 13 1.28 12.51 -10.77
CA ALA A 13 0.86 11.57 -9.76
C ALA A 13 1.84 11.59 -8.58
N SER A 14 1.38 11.11 -7.44
CA SER A 14 2.19 10.89 -6.25
C SER A 14 2.01 9.45 -5.79
N CYS A 15 3.06 8.87 -5.22
CA CYS A 15 3.01 7.56 -4.59
C CYS A 15 2.00 7.60 -3.44
N ASP A 16 1.07 6.66 -3.41
CA ASP A 16 0.03 6.59 -2.38
C ASP A 16 0.57 6.24 -0.99
N LEU A 17 1.78 5.68 -0.90
CA LEU A 17 2.43 5.32 0.36
C LEU A 17 3.27 6.46 0.93
N SER A 18 4.13 7.07 0.10
CA SER A 18 5.11 8.09 0.54
C SER A 18 4.71 9.52 0.22
N GLY A 19 3.72 9.73 -0.66
CA GLY A 19 3.37 11.05 -1.21
C GLY A 19 4.38 11.61 -2.20
N SER A 20 5.49 10.91 -2.47
CA SER A 20 6.54 11.40 -3.37
C SER A 20 6.02 11.52 -4.82
N PRO A 21 6.43 12.55 -5.57
CA PRO A 21 6.09 12.66 -6.99
C PRO A 21 6.53 11.42 -7.77
N LEU A 22 5.73 11.00 -8.75
CA LEU A 22 6.03 9.89 -9.63
C LEU A 22 6.32 10.37 -11.05
N GLU A 23 7.13 9.57 -11.75
CA GLU A 23 7.26 9.58 -13.20
C GLU A 23 6.66 8.28 -13.74
N ARG A 24 6.34 8.25 -15.04
CA ARG A 24 5.72 7.08 -15.67
C ARG A 24 6.53 5.81 -15.43
N GLU A 25 7.84 5.91 -15.51
CA GLU A 25 8.79 4.80 -15.42
C GLU A 25 8.89 4.25 -14.00
N SER A 26 8.62 5.05 -12.97
CA SER A 26 8.66 4.63 -11.56
C SER A 26 7.31 4.22 -10.98
N ALA A 27 6.19 4.42 -11.70
CA ALA A 27 4.86 4.07 -11.25
C ALA A 27 4.50 2.59 -11.48
N TYR A 28 3.84 1.99 -10.49
CA TYR A 28 3.23 0.66 -10.51
C TYR A 28 1.83 0.74 -9.92
N LEU A 29 0.89 -0.03 -10.46
CA LEU A 29 -0.49 -0.05 -10.00
C LEU A 29 -0.79 -1.40 -9.38
N VAL A 30 -1.25 -1.38 -8.14
CA VAL A 30 -1.53 -2.59 -7.34
C VAL A 30 -2.86 -2.45 -6.62
N SER A 31 -3.43 -3.57 -6.21
CA SER A 31 -4.71 -3.60 -5.48
C SER A 31 -4.54 -3.49 -3.97
N THR A 32 -5.61 -3.12 -3.25
CA THR A 32 -5.62 -3.18 -1.79
C THR A 32 -5.29 -4.58 -1.29
N ALA A 33 -5.85 -5.64 -1.88
CA ALA A 33 -5.54 -7.03 -1.50
C ALA A 33 -4.04 -7.35 -1.61
N GLN A 34 -3.37 -6.90 -2.68
CA GLN A 34 -1.92 -7.10 -2.84
C GLN A 34 -1.09 -6.34 -1.78
N ILE A 35 -1.50 -5.11 -1.44
CA ILE A 35 -0.84 -4.33 -0.37
C ILE A 35 -0.96 -5.07 0.97
N ILE A 36 -2.20 -5.39 1.38
CA ILE A 36 -2.45 -5.92 2.72
C ILE A 36 -2.00 -7.38 2.86
N SER A 37 -1.86 -8.14 1.77
CA SER A 37 -1.38 -9.52 1.85
C SER A 37 0.12 -9.61 2.16
N SER A 38 0.88 -8.51 2.03
CA SER A 38 2.32 -8.55 2.23
C SER A 38 2.72 -8.48 3.70
N ARG A 39 3.41 -9.53 4.17
CA ARG A 39 4.04 -9.55 5.49
C ARG A 39 5.19 -8.54 5.61
N LYS A 40 6.00 -8.38 4.56
CA LYS A 40 7.12 -7.43 4.51
C LYS A 40 6.63 -5.99 4.67
N PHE A 41 5.52 -5.67 4.01
CA PHE A 41 4.85 -4.38 4.15
C PHE A 41 4.44 -4.13 5.60
N TRP A 42 3.77 -5.09 6.25
CA TRP A 42 3.36 -4.93 7.64
C TRP A 42 4.52 -4.85 8.62
N ASP A 43 5.56 -5.65 8.43
CA ASP A 43 6.78 -5.56 9.24
C ASP A 43 7.41 -4.17 9.11
N ASN A 44 7.51 -3.63 7.89
CA ASN A 44 7.98 -2.27 7.66
C ASN A 44 7.08 -1.24 8.36
N ILE A 45 5.77 -1.24 8.07
CA ILE A 45 4.81 -0.28 8.65
C ILE A 45 4.83 -0.29 10.18
N MET A 46 4.97 -1.45 10.82
CA MET A 46 4.97 -1.57 12.28
C MET A 46 6.33 -1.24 12.91
N THR A 47 7.37 -1.02 12.11
CA THR A 47 8.72 -0.71 12.58
C THR A 47 9.24 0.62 12.05
N GLU A 48 8.38 1.40 11.40
CA GLU A 48 8.61 2.80 11.11
C GLU A 48 8.71 3.63 12.42
N PRO A 49 9.43 4.76 12.41
CA PRO A 49 9.58 5.60 13.60
C PRO A 49 8.26 5.97 14.29
N ASP A 50 7.21 6.24 13.51
CA ASP A 50 5.91 6.69 14.01
C ASP A 50 5.10 5.56 14.68
N THR A 51 5.40 4.31 14.37
CA THR A 51 4.63 3.14 14.83
C THR A 51 5.40 2.26 15.81
N MET A 52 6.74 2.36 15.81
CA MET A 52 7.64 1.53 16.62
C MET A 52 7.27 1.52 18.10
N THR A 53 6.97 2.68 18.69
CA THR A 53 6.60 2.78 20.12
C THR A 53 5.39 1.93 20.48
N TYR A 54 4.38 1.85 19.59
CA TYR A 54 3.20 1.02 19.82
C TYR A 54 3.52 -0.46 19.61
N THR A 55 4.38 -0.78 18.65
CA THR A 55 4.87 -2.15 18.46
C THR A 55 5.62 -2.65 19.70
N GLU A 56 6.51 -1.82 20.26
CA GLU A 56 7.19 -2.14 21.52
C GLU A 56 6.22 -2.31 22.69
N ALA A 57 5.29 -1.38 22.89
CA ALA A 57 4.33 -1.44 23.99
C ALA A 57 3.42 -2.69 23.89
N TYR A 58 3.02 -3.07 22.68
CA TYR A 58 2.26 -4.29 22.44
C TYR A 58 3.05 -5.53 22.88
N PHE A 59 4.30 -5.70 22.41
CA PHE A 59 5.07 -6.92 22.69
C PHE A 59 5.70 -6.97 24.09
N LYS A 60 6.11 -5.82 24.66
CA LYS A 60 6.78 -5.76 25.98
C LYS A 60 5.78 -5.81 27.14
N SER A 61 4.63 -5.17 26.99
CA SER A 61 3.66 -4.98 28.09
C SER A 61 2.25 -5.48 27.81
N GLY A 62 1.95 -5.96 26.60
CA GLY A 62 0.58 -6.35 26.23
C GLY A 62 -0.38 -5.17 26.23
N ASP A 63 0.11 -3.97 25.88
CA ASP A 63 -0.66 -2.73 26.02
C ASP A 63 -1.91 -2.73 25.11
N GLN A 64 -3.07 -2.48 25.71
CA GLN A 64 -4.36 -2.51 25.00
C GLN A 64 -4.52 -1.29 24.06
N THR A 65 -3.98 -0.13 24.42
CA THR A 65 -3.98 1.06 23.56
C THR A 65 -3.15 0.80 22.31
N ALA A 66 -1.97 0.19 22.45
CA ALA A 66 -1.12 -0.23 21.35
C ALA A 66 -1.83 -1.27 20.46
N THR A 67 -2.52 -2.24 21.05
CA THR A 67 -3.35 -3.19 20.30
C THR A 67 -4.40 -2.48 19.46
N ASN A 68 -5.12 -1.52 20.04
CA ASN A 68 -6.15 -0.74 19.34
C ASN A 68 -5.55 0.10 18.20
N ILE A 69 -4.40 0.76 18.44
CA ILE A 69 -3.71 1.56 17.44
C ILE A 69 -3.23 0.69 16.27
N ARG A 70 -2.64 -0.47 16.53
CA ARG A 70 -2.24 -1.43 15.49
C ARG A 70 -3.43 -1.89 14.66
N GLY A 71 -4.59 -2.09 15.28
CA GLY A 71 -5.86 -2.34 14.58
C GLY A 71 -6.32 -1.17 13.71
N MET A 72 -6.19 0.07 14.17
CA MET A 72 -6.50 1.27 13.38
C MET A 72 -5.54 1.43 12.19
N ILE A 73 -4.26 1.13 12.37
CA ILE A 73 -3.27 1.13 11.28
C ILE A 73 -3.66 0.10 10.22
N PHE A 74 -3.99 -1.13 10.61
CA PHE A 74 -4.49 -2.13 9.65
C PHE A 74 -5.71 -1.61 8.88
N LYS A 75 -6.70 -1.07 9.59
CA LYS A 75 -7.90 -0.52 8.98
C LYS A 75 -7.59 0.60 7.98
N LYS A 76 -6.63 1.49 8.26
CA LYS A 76 -6.22 2.58 7.34
C LYS A 76 -5.91 2.07 5.92
N TYR A 77 -5.29 0.90 5.80
CA TYR A 77 -4.93 0.32 4.49
C TYR A 77 -6.02 -0.62 3.94
N ALA A 78 -6.78 -1.30 4.82
CA ALA A 78 -7.80 -2.28 4.41
C ALA A 78 -9.22 -1.71 4.22
N ASP A 79 -9.52 -0.49 4.68
CA ASP A 79 -10.90 0.06 4.70
C ASP A 79 -11.43 0.45 3.32
N LYS A 80 -10.54 0.73 2.35
CA LYS A 80 -10.92 1.12 0.99
C LYS A 80 -10.30 0.16 -0.01
N ASP A 81 -11.16 -0.56 -0.72
CA ASP A 81 -10.79 -1.33 -1.89
C ASP A 81 -10.61 -0.38 -3.07
N ARG A 82 -9.37 -0.22 -3.51
CA ARG A 82 -9.01 0.69 -4.60
C ARG A 82 -7.69 0.26 -5.20
N ALA A 83 -7.42 0.74 -6.41
CA ALA A 83 -6.06 0.73 -6.92
C ALA A 83 -5.16 1.70 -6.14
N TRP A 84 -3.91 1.30 -5.97
CA TRP A 84 -2.83 2.05 -5.36
C TRP A 84 -1.74 2.28 -6.39
N VAL A 85 -1.34 3.53 -6.58
CA VAL A 85 -0.15 3.86 -7.37
C VAL A 85 1.05 3.95 -6.43
N ILE A 86 2.02 3.08 -6.63
CA ILE A 86 3.23 2.98 -5.80
C ILE A 86 4.49 3.23 -6.63
N SER A 87 5.53 3.73 -5.97
CA SER A 87 6.86 3.88 -6.55
C SER A 87 7.59 2.53 -6.56
N ASP A 88 8.41 2.30 -7.59
CA ASP A 88 9.46 1.29 -7.66
C ASP A 88 10.24 1.10 -6.34
N SER A 89 10.57 2.18 -5.65
CA SER A 89 11.25 2.15 -4.35
C SER A 89 10.52 1.35 -3.27
N HIS A 90 9.20 1.16 -3.40
CA HIS A 90 8.38 0.40 -2.44
C HIS A 90 8.04 -1.00 -2.93
N LEU A 91 8.33 -1.36 -4.18
CA LEU A 91 7.95 -2.67 -4.74
C LEU A 91 8.50 -3.85 -3.96
N HIS A 92 9.73 -3.73 -3.46
CA HIS A 92 10.40 -4.76 -2.68
C HIS A 92 9.62 -5.17 -1.40
N LEU A 93 8.68 -4.33 -0.95
CA LEU A 93 7.78 -4.60 0.16
C LEU A 93 6.64 -5.54 -0.22
N PHE A 94 6.43 -5.88 -1.49
CA PHE A 94 5.30 -6.68 -1.96
C PHE A 94 5.78 -7.88 -2.76
N ASP A 95 5.13 -9.03 -2.55
CA ASP A 95 5.38 -10.23 -3.34
C ASP A 95 4.34 -10.28 -4.48
N ILE A 96 4.57 -9.49 -5.53
CA ILE A 96 3.65 -9.30 -6.66
C ILE A 96 4.32 -9.56 -8.01
N ASP A 97 3.52 -9.76 -9.05
CA ASP A 97 4.00 -9.73 -10.44
C ASP A 97 4.27 -8.26 -10.85
N GLU A 98 5.54 -7.87 -10.79
CA GLU A 98 5.99 -6.52 -11.16
C GLU A 98 5.69 -6.17 -12.62
N SER A 99 5.76 -7.15 -13.53
CA SER A 99 5.49 -6.93 -14.96
C SER A 99 4.02 -6.63 -15.20
N ALA A 100 3.13 -7.39 -14.55
CA ALA A 100 1.68 -7.15 -14.62
C ALA A 100 1.33 -5.78 -14.00
N ALA A 101 1.84 -5.49 -12.80
CA ALA A 101 1.62 -4.21 -12.13
C ALA A 101 2.15 -3.02 -12.95
N LYS A 102 3.27 -3.20 -13.66
CA LYS A 102 3.84 -2.17 -14.54
C LYS A 102 2.99 -1.94 -15.78
N THR A 103 2.47 -3.01 -16.38
CA THR A 103 1.65 -2.95 -17.59
C THR A 103 0.39 -2.13 -17.31
N VAL A 104 -0.31 -2.46 -16.22
CA VAL A 104 -1.50 -1.72 -15.79
C VAL A 104 -1.16 -0.26 -15.45
N ALA A 105 -0.02 0.00 -14.81
CA ALA A 105 0.40 1.37 -14.50
C ALA A 105 0.65 2.21 -15.76
N ASN A 106 1.16 1.61 -16.84
CA ASN A 106 1.36 2.31 -18.10
C ASN A 106 0.01 2.71 -18.73
N ASP A 107 -0.97 1.81 -18.73
CA ASP A 107 -2.31 2.09 -19.26
C ASP A 107 -3.02 3.16 -18.42
N TRP A 108 -2.93 3.05 -17.10
CA TRP A 108 -3.40 4.07 -16.15
C TRP A 108 -2.73 5.44 -16.40
N TRP A 109 -1.41 5.47 -16.64
CA TRP A 109 -0.69 6.72 -16.91
C TRP A 109 -1.10 7.35 -18.23
N ASP A 110 -1.26 6.53 -19.28
CA ASP A 110 -1.62 6.99 -20.63
C ASP A 110 -3.07 7.49 -20.70
N SER A 111 -3.95 6.97 -19.85
CA SER A 111 -5.31 7.48 -19.67
C SER A 111 -5.39 8.75 -18.80
N GLU A 112 -4.27 9.22 -18.24
CA GLU A 112 -4.19 10.28 -17.23
C GLU A 112 -4.97 9.94 -15.95
N GLY A 113 -4.89 8.68 -15.54
CA GLY A 113 -5.49 8.14 -14.32
C GLY A 113 -6.98 7.83 -14.42
N LYS A 114 -7.53 7.76 -15.63
CA LYS A 114 -8.97 7.53 -15.87
C LYS A 114 -9.33 6.05 -15.99
N GLU A 115 -8.39 5.23 -16.45
CA GLU A 115 -8.57 3.79 -16.63
C GLU A 115 -7.90 3.04 -15.49
N VAL A 116 -8.73 2.43 -14.64
CA VAL A 116 -8.31 1.53 -13.56
C VAL A 116 -9.05 0.20 -13.78
N PRO A 117 -8.34 -0.93 -13.86
CA PRO A 117 -9.00 -2.22 -13.99
C PRO A 117 -9.89 -2.54 -12.78
N GLN A 118 -11.09 -3.06 -13.04
CA GLN A 118 -12.10 -3.30 -12.01
C GLN A 118 -11.63 -4.31 -10.95
N GLU A 119 -10.76 -5.25 -11.34
CA GLU A 119 -10.15 -6.23 -10.44
C GLU A 119 -9.24 -5.60 -9.37
N LEU A 120 -8.68 -4.41 -9.62
CA LEU A 120 -7.90 -3.69 -8.62
C LEU A 120 -8.78 -2.90 -7.66
N GLU A 121 -10.00 -2.54 -8.07
CA GLU A 121 -10.97 -1.80 -7.24
C GLU A 121 -11.90 -2.71 -6.43
N ASN A 122 -12.00 -3.99 -6.79
CA ASN A 122 -12.81 -5.00 -6.08
C ASN A 122 -11.95 -6.17 -5.59
N SER A 123 -10.70 -5.91 -5.27
CA SER A 123 -9.72 -6.92 -4.89
C SER A 123 -10.02 -7.61 -3.56
N LEU A 124 -10.60 -6.88 -2.60
CA LEU A 124 -10.98 -7.41 -1.29
C LEU A 124 -12.20 -8.32 -1.39
N ALA A 125 -13.10 -8.09 -2.36
CA ALA A 125 -14.24 -8.98 -2.60
C ALA A 125 -13.81 -10.39 -3.05
N ASN A 126 -12.61 -10.50 -3.63
CA ASN A 126 -12.03 -11.77 -4.06
C ASN A 126 -11.19 -12.45 -2.96
N LEU A 127 -10.98 -11.77 -1.83
CA LEU A 127 -10.25 -12.30 -0.68
C LEU A 127 -11.25 -12.99 0.25
N ASP A 128 -11.06 -14.29 0.48
CA ASP A 128 -11.93 -15.03 1.40
C ASP A 128 -11.75 -14.57 2.85
N GLU A 129 -12.79 -14.79 3.66
CA GLU A 129 -12.84 -14.34 5.06
C GLU A 129 -11.67 -14.88 5.90
N HIS A 130 -11.25 -16.12 5.65
CA HIS A 130 -10.15 -16.74 6.37
C HIS A 130 -8.83 -16.03 6.04
N SER A 131 -8.53 -15.85 4.75
CA SER A 131 -7.34 -15.11 4.31
C SER A 131 -7.31 -13.69 4.86
N PHE A 132 -8.45 -12.97 4.86
CA PHE A 132 -8.52 -11.62 5.41
C PHE A 132 -8.21 -11.59 6.91
N GLU A 133 -8.79 -12.51 7.69
CA GLU A 133 -8.54 -12.57 9.14
C GLU A 133 -7.12 -13.05 9.46
N GLU A 134 -6.50 -13.92 8.66
CA GLU A 134 -5.09 -14.27 8.82
C GLU A 134 -4.17 -13.08 8.58
N ILE A 135 -4.42 -12.32 7.50
CA ILE A 135 -3.70 -11.09 7.17
C ILE A 135 -3.80 -10.08 8.31
N LYS A 136 -5.02 -9.83 8.78
CA LYS A 136 -5.28 -8.92 9.90
C LYS A 136 -4.62 -9.40 11.19
N SER A 137 -4.70 -10.70 11.47
CA SER A 137 -4.06 -11.31 12.64
C SER A 137 -2.54 -11.11 12.59
N TYR A 138 -1.90 -11.34 11.43
CA TYR A 138 -0.48 -11.08 11.27
C TYR A 138 -0.14 -9.60 11.48
N ALA A 139 -0.82 -8.71 10.75
CA ALA A 139 -0.57 -7.27 10.82
C ALA A 139 -0.70 -6.72 12.24
N VAL A 140 -1.75 -7.13 12.96
CA VAL A 140 -2.02 -6.61 14.31
C VAL A 140 -1.21 -7.33 15.39
N LYS A 141 -0.98 -8.63 15.29
CA LYS A 141 -0.44 -9.42 16.41
C LYS A 141 1.02 -9.87 16.25
N GLU A 142 1.53 -9.91 15.02
CA GLU A 142 2.84 -10.51 14.75
C GLU A 142 3.82 -9.56 14.05
N ALA A 143 3.31 -8.64 13.22
CA ALA A 143 4.16 -7.74 12.45
C ALA A 143 5.05 -6.86 13.34
N GLY A 144 6.34 -6.82 12.99
CA GLY A 144 7.40 -6.10 13.71
C GLY A 144 8.04 -6.87 14.88
N ARG A 145 7.49 -8.02 15.31
CA ARG A 145 7.96 -8.78 16.49
C ARG A 145 9.47 -9.02 16.47
N ARG A 146 10.04 -9.37 15.31
CA ARG A 146 11.46 -9.73 15.16
C ARG A 146 12.42 -8.58 15.48
N LEU A 147 11.99 -7.32 15.33
CA LEU A 147 12.85 -6.15 15.56
C LEU A 147 12.79 -5.63 17.00
N VAL A 148 11.79 -6.06 17.78
CA VAL A 148 11.58 -5.64 19.18
C VAL A 148 11.87 -6.75 20.20
N GLN A 149 12.24 -7.94 19.74
CA GLN A 149 12.79 -8.99 20.62
C GLN A 149 14.23 -8.59 21.01
N VAL A 150 14.35 -8.04 22.22
CA VAL A 150 15.61 -7.85 22.97
C VAL A 150 15.51 -8.69 24.24
#